data_AF-A0AA90VNI0-F1
#
_entry.id   AF-A0AA90VNI0-F1
#
_cell.length_a   1.000
_cell.length_b   1.000
_cell.length_c   1.000
_cell.angle_alpha   90.00
_cell.angle_beta   90.00
_cell.angle_gamma   90.00
#
_symmetry.space_group_name_H-M   'P 1'
#
loop_
_entity.id
_entity.type
_entity.pdbx_description
1 polymer ?
#
loop_
_entity_poly.entity_id
_entity_poly.type
_entity_poly.pdbx_seq_one_letter_code
_entity_poly.pdbx_strand_id
1 'polypeptide(L)'
;MDAKVIVEVTCPYCHSKIMMKKKVGLSSMTIKCPQNDCGKELNIIFDTNKNPQTYKFIYESKDRGKKKTIYKNQSDKEENEFDNQRGKTIYGKDKHKTPNHHYDDLDEEEEVVTPKKHHRLRDRIYLTHIMWFGLRNQKYQLFEGTTTIGRYDEIDISDIMIRGDETMSRKSAAIIIEEEDGIYDYKLKVLNATNKVTVNNQRIKEGSETYLDFGDIIILGNSKFKFDNH
;
A
#
# COMPACT_ATOMS: atom_id res chain seq x y z
N MET A 1 14.82 13.62 -11.29
CA MET A 1 13.94 13.86 -12.46
C MET A 1 13.20 12.56 -12.75
N ASP A 2 11.90 12.50 -12.52
CA ASP A 2 11.12 11.29 -12.77
C ASP A 2 10.87 11.10 -14.26
N ALA A 3 11.37 10.00 -14.83
CA ALA A 3 11.09 9.64 -16.21
C ALA A 3 9.58 9.36 -16.36
N LYS A 4 8.93 10.03 -17.32
CA LYS A 4 7.51 9.87 -17.66
C LYS A 4 7.35 9.30 -19.07
N VAL A 5 6.44 8.35 -19.24
CA VAL A 5 6.09 7.71 -20.51
C VAL A 5 4.62 7.93 -20.85
N ILE A 6 4.30 7.86 -22.14
CA ILE A 6 2.93 7.91 -22.65
C ILE A 6 2.51 6.49 -23.03
N VAL A 7 1.33 6.07 -22.59
CA VAL A 7 0.74 4.76 -22.90
C VAL A 7 -0.62 4.98 -23.56
N GLU A 8 -0.89 4.27 -24.66
CA GLU A 8 -2.22 4.19 -25.27
C GLU A 8 -2.95 2.98 -24.69
N VAL A 9 -4.09 3.20 -24.04
CA VAL A 9 -4.94 2.16 -23.45
C VAL A 9 -6.28 2.13 -24.19
N THR A 10 -6.71 0.98 -24.69
CA THR A 10 -8.00 0.83 -25.36
C THR A 10 -9.06 0.35 -24.37
N CYS A 11 -10.10 1.15 -24.12
CA CYS A 11 -11.18 0.79 -23.21
C CYS A 11 -11.87 -0.53 -23.66
N PRO A 12 -12.04 -1.53 -22.78
CA PRO A 12 -12.63 -2.82 -23.16
C PRO A 12 -14.16 -2.76 -23.29
N TYR A 13 -14.79 -1.66 -22.84
CA TYR A 13 -16.25 -1.52 -22.81
C TYR A 13 -16.83 -0.68 -23.95
N CYS A 14 -16.07 0.29 -24.47
CA CYS A 14 -16.50 1.18 -25.56
C CYS A 14 -15.44 1.34 -26.67
N HIS A 15 -14.31 0.64 -26.56
CA HIS A 15 -13.19 0.67 -27.52
C HIS A 15 -12.54 2.04 -27.76
N SER A 16 -12.86 3.05 -26.94
CA SER A 16 -12.18 4.36 -26.98
C SER A 16 -10.69 4.20 -26.64
N LYS A 17 -9.83 4.81 -27.45
CA LYS A 17 -8.40 4.98 -27.13
C LYS A 17 -8.22 6.06 -26.07
N ILE A 18 -7.45 5.77 -25.03
CA ILE A 18 -7.15 6.64 -23.91
C ILE A 18 -5.64 6.85 -23.88
N MET A 19 -5.19 8.07 -24.17
CA MET A 19 -3.79 8.46 -24.05
C MET A 19 -3.52 8.94 -22.63
N MET A 20 -2.56 8.31 -21.94
CA MET A 20 -2.19 8.68 -20.57
C MET A 20 -0.69 8.84 -20.40
N LYS A 21 -0.29 9.82 -19.59
CA LYS A 21 1.12 10.07 -19.22
C LYS A 21 1.34 9.61 -17.78
N LYS A 22 2.27 8.69 -17.55
CA LYS A 22 2.57 8.10 -16.23
C LYS A 22 4.07 8.07 -15.94
N LYS A 23 4.47 7.93 -14.67
CA LYS A 23 5.87 7.64 -14.29
C LYS A 23 6.28 6.26 -14.86
N VAL A 24 7.54 6.09 -15.26
CA VAL A 24 8.06 4.81 -15.82
C VAL A 24 7.81 3.65 -14.86
N GLY A 25 8.06 3.84 -13.57
CA GLY A 25 7.88 2.83 -12.52
C GLY A 25 6.44 2.54 -12.10
N LEU A 26 5.44 3.29 -12.57
CA LEU A 26 4.04 3.07 -12.19
C LEU A 26 3.52 1.76 -12.78
N SER A 27 3.24 0.77 -11.92
CA SER A 27 2.83 -0.59 -12.29
C SER A 27 1.32 -0.81 -12.35
N SER A 28 0.50 0.08 -11.80
CA SER A 28 -0.96 0.05 -11.93
C SER A 28 -1.57 1.46 -11.89
N MET A 29 -2.80 1.60 -12.40
CA MET A 29 -3.58 2.83 -12.34
C MET A 29 -5.06 2.51 -12.54
N THR A 30 -5.92 3.12 -11.74
CA THR A 30 -7.38 3.06 -11.93
C THR A 30 -7.88 4.37 -12.51
N ILE A 31 -8.60 4.31 -13.63
CA ILE A 31 -9.19 5.50 -14.27
C ILE A 31 -10.67 5.27 -14.60
N LYS A 32 -11.45 6.34 -14.69
CA LYS A 32 -12.75 6.31 -15.37
C LYS A 32 -12.52 6.53 -16.85
N CYS A 33 -13.19 5.73 -17.69
CA CYS A 33 -13.18 5.95 -19.12
C CYS A 33 -13.75 7.36 -19.42
N PRO A 34 -13.00 8.25 -20.09
CA PRO A 34 -13.41 9.64 -20.31
C PRO A 34 -14.49 9.80 -21.39
N GLN A 35 -14.85 8.72 -22.08
CA GLN A 35 -15.96 8.73 -23.03
C GLN A 35 -17.29 8.87 -22.29
N ASN A 36 -18.05 9.92 -22.61
CA ASN A 36 -19.31 10.31 -21.94
C ASN A 36 -20.28 9.14 -21.74
N ASP A 37 -20.45 8.28 -22.76
CA ASP A 37 -21.40 7.16 -22.74
C ASP A 37 -20.85 5.90 -22.04
N CYS A 38 -19.58 5.91 -21.64
CA CYS A 38 -18.94 4.78 -20.97
C CYS A 38 -18.85 4.99 -19.46
N GLY A 39 -18.07 5.99 -19.00
CA GLY A 39 -17.87 6.31 -17.57
C GLY A 39 -17.29 5.21 -16.66
N LYS A 40 -17.19 3.96 -17.14
CA LYS A 40 -16.77 2.78 -16.38
C LYS A 40 -15.34 2.90 -15.87
N GLU A 41 -15.12 2.38 -14.68
CA GLU A 41 -13.80 2.24 -14.06
C GLU A 41 -12.98 1.16 -14.76
N LEU A 42 -11.70 1.46 -14.95
CA LEU A 42 -10.70 0.67 -15.66
C LEU A 42 -9.51 0.47 -14.72
N ASN A 43 -9.41 -0.72 -14.13
CA ASN A 43 -8.30 -1.12 -13.28
C ASN A 43 -7.18 -1.66 -14.19
N ILE A 44 -6.12 -0.87 -14.41
CA ILE A 44 -5.07 -1.16 -15.38
C ILE A 44 -3.78 -1.57 -14.66
N ILE A 45 -3.18 -2.69 -15.05
CA ILE A 45 -1.82 -3.09 -14.66
C ILE A 45 -0.89 -2.84 -15.85
N PHE A 46 0.25 -2.20 -15.63
CA PHE A 46 1.33 -2.00 -16.60
C PHE A 46 2.48 -2.98 -16.36
N ASP A 47 2.96 -3.61 -17.44
CA ASP A 47 4.21 -4.36 -17.47
C ASP A 47 5.37 -3.38 -17.67
N THR A 48 5.94 -2.92 -16.55
CA THR A 48 7.04 -1.94 -16.53
C THR A 48 8.37 -2.52 -17.02
N ASN A 49 8.48 -3.85 -17.15
CA ASN A 49 9.69 -4.55 -17.61
C ASN A 49 9.80 -4.61 -19.15
N LYS A 50 8.75 -4.19 -19.88
CA LYS A 50 8.72 -4.16 -21.34
C LYS A 50 8.86 -2.75 -21.89
N ASN A 51 9.46 -2.63 -23.06
CA ASN A 51 9.55 -1.39 -23.82
C ASN A 51 9.13 -1.65 -25.29
N PRO A 52 8.03 -1.05 -25.78
CA PRO A 52 7.09 -0.19 -25.06
C PRO A 52 6.35 -0.94 -23.93
N GLN A 53 5.96 -0.20 -22.88
CA GLN A 53 5.24 -0.78 -21.75
C GLN A 53 3.86 -1.28 -22.18
N THR A 54 3.55 -2.53 -21.83
CA THR A 54 2.25 -3.16 -22.16
C THR A 54 1.29 -3.08 -20.97
N TYR A 55 -0.01 -3.26 -21.20
CA TYR A 55 -1.02 -3.20 -20.13
C TYR A 55 -1.99 -4.37 -20.15
N LYS A 56 -2.69 -4.59 -19.03
CA LYS A 56 -3.81 -5.52 -18.87
C LYS A 56 -4.89 -4.90 -17.99
N PHE A 57 -6.15 -5.24 -18.23
CA PHE A 57 -7.24 -4.89 -17.32
C PHE A 57 -7.48 -5.99 -16.29
N ILE A 58 -7.79 -5.60 -15.06
CA ILE A 58 -8.34 -6.48 -14.05
C ILE A 58 -9.87 -6.44 -14.21
N TYR A 59 -10.48 -7.59 -14.52
CA TYR A 59 -11.94 -7.75 -14.51
C TYR A 59 -12.34 -8.53 -13.27
N GLU A 60 -13.32 -8.03 -12.52
CA GLU A 60 -13.98 -8.83 -11.48
C GLU A 60 -14.72 -10.01 -12.13
N SER A 61 -14.19 -11.21 -11.93
CA SER A 61 -14.86 -12.43 -12.39
C SER A 61 -16.06 -12.76 -11.50
N LYS A 62 -17.26 -12.41 -11.97
CA LYS A 62 -18.53 -12.88 -11.39
C LYS A 62 -18.80 -14.35 -11.71
N ASP A 63 -17.85 -15.24 -11.39
CA ASP A 63 -17.95 -16.66 -11.69
C ASP A 63 -18.02 -17.55 -10.43
N ARG A 64 -19.13 -18.28 -10.33
CA ARG A 64 -19.42 -19.21 -9.25
C ARG A 64 -18.67 -20.53 -9.47
N GLY A 65 -17.45 -20.58 -8.95
CA GLY A 65 -16.81 -21.81 -8.48
C GLY A 65 -16.28 -22.80 -9.52
N LYS A 66 -14.98 -23.09 -9.40
CA LYS A 66 -14.46 -24.44 -9.15
C LYS A 66 -12.96 -24.39 -8.83
N LYS A 67 -12.54 -25.05 -7.76
CA LYS A 67 -11.11 -25.26 -7.47
C LYS A 67 -10.49 -26.12 -8.58
N LYS A 68 -9.40 -25.64 -9.20
CA LYS A 68 -8.33 -26.51 -9.71
C LYS A 68 -6.96 -25.87 -9.45
N THR A 69 -6.29 -26.36 -8.42
CA THR A 69 -4.87 -26.13 -8.16
C THR A 69 -4.02 -26.94 -9.14
N ILE A 70 -3.15 -26.29 -9.92
CA ILE A 70 -1.99 -26.95 -10.54
C ILE A 70 -0.80 -25.99 -10.46
N TYR A 71 -0.01 -26.12 -9.39
CA TYR A 71 1.41 -25.77 -9.47
C TYR A 71 2.14 -27.00 -9.99
N LYS A 72 2.99 -26.83 -11.02
CA LYS A 72 3.95 -27.85 -11.42
C LYS A 72 5.34 -27.36 -11.02
N ASN A 73 5.97 -28.08 -10.09
CA ASN A 73 7.38 -27.92 -9.78
C ASN A 73 8.22 -28.81 -10.70
N GLN A 74 9.43 -28.32 -11.00
CA GLN A 74 10.66 -29.02 -11.35
C GLN A 74 11.74 -27.95 -11.08
N SER A 75 12.72 -28.05 -10.17
CA SER A 75 13.63 -29.16 -9.83
C SER A 75 14.43 -29.59 -11.08
N ASP A 76 15.77 -29.65 -11.05
CA ASP A 76 16.68 -29.99 -9.95
C ASP A 76 18.09 -29.32 -10.10
N LYS A 77 18.73 -29.03 -8.95
CA LYS A 77 20.16 -29.27 -8.54
C LYS A 77 21.32 -28.75 -9.44
N GLU A 78 22.59 -28.66 -9.03
CA GLU A 78 23.42 -29.18 -7.90
C GLU A 78 24.27 -28.02 -7.32
N GLU A 79 24.35 -27.82 -6.00
CA GLU A 79 25.43 -28.27 -5.08
C GLU A 79 26.88 -27.94 -5.49
N ASN A 80 27.61 -27.21 -4.61
CA ASN A 80 28.94 -27.58 -4.09
C ASN A 80 29.39 -26.64 -2.95
N GLU A 81 30.16 -27.18 -1.99
CA GLU A 81 30.69 -26.50 -0.80
C GLU A 81 32.04 -25.81 -1.08
N PHE A 82 32.40 -24.72 -0.36
CA PHE A 82 33.54 -24.72 0.59
C PHE A 82 33.71 -23.41 1.41
N ASP A 83 33.64 -23.58 2.73
CA ASP A 83 34.39 -22.99 3.85
C ASP A 83 35.13 -21.61 3.86
N ASN A 84 35.08 -20.98 5.05
CA ASN A 84 36.10 -20.17 5.74
C ASN A 84 36.78 -18.91 5.11
N GLN A 85 36.53 -17.70 5.67
CA GLN A 85 37.37 -17.12 6.76
C GLN A 85 36.95 -15.72 7.27
N ARG A 86 37.62 -15.24 8.33
CA ARG A 86 37.23 -14.13 9.24
C ARG A 86 37.93 -12.80 8.92
N GLY A 87 37.31 -11.68 9.31
CA GLY A 87 37.96 -10.38 9.57
C GLY A 87 37.27 -9.60 10.69
N LYS A 88 38.01 -9.05 11.66
CA LYS A 88 37.49 -8.34 12.86
C LYS A 88 38.09 -6.93 13.03
N THR A 89 37.26 -5.96 13.46
CA THR A 89 37.50 -4.69 14.21
C THR A 89 36.09 -4.14 14.60
N ILE A 90 35.74 -3.50 15.73
CA ILE A 90 36.41 -2.98 16.95
C ILE A 90 37.36 -1.79 16.67
N TYR A 91 37.21 -0.55 17.16
CA TYR A 91 36.40 0.11 18.23
C TYR A 91 35.58 1.30 17.61
N GLY A 92 34.67 2.06 18.23
CA GLY A 92 34.07 2.08 19.58
C GLY A 92 34.01 3.50 20.22
N LYS A 93 32.80 4.05 20.50
CA LYS A 93 32.47 5.18 21.44
C LYS A 93 33.12 6.57 21.17
N ASP A 94 32.61 7.74 21.61
CA ASP A 94 31.33 8.21 22.20
C ASP A 94 31.29 9.78 22.17
N LYS A 95 30.08 10.38 22.14
CA LYS A 95 29.68 11.67 22.77
C LYS A 95 30.18 13.06 22.27
N HIS A 96 29.18 13.84 21.79
CA HIS A 96 28.86 15.26 22.06
C HIS A 96 29.94 16.38 22.07
N LYS A 97 29.74 17.39 21.21
CA LYS A 97 29.23 18.75 21.58
C LYS A 97 29.08 19.68 20.35
N THR A 98 27.96 20.39 20.25
CA THR A 98 27.83 21.72 19.59
C THR A 98 28.29 22.82 20.58
N PRO A 99 28.42 24.13 20.24
CA PRO A 99 28.02 24.86 19.02
C PRO A 99 29.05 25.89 18.46
N ASN A 100 28.82 26.48 17.28
CA ASN A 100 28.54 27.92 17.10
C ASN A 100 28.64 28.43 15.64
N HIS A 101 27.75 29.38 15.35
CA HIS A 101 27.65 30.24 14.16
C HIS A 101 28.96 30.90 13.69
N HIS A 102 29.05 31.06 12.37
CA HIS A 102 29.45 32.33 11.76
C HIS A 102 28.44 32.64 10.64
N TYR A 103 28.04 33.90 10.49
CA TYR A 103 27.11 34.36 9.46
C TYR A 103 27.89 34.88 8.26
N ASP A 104 27.33 34.69 7.06
CA ASP A 104 27.50 35.60 5.93
C ASP A 104 26.11 35.77 5.30
N ASP A 105 25.66 37.02 5.18
CA ASP A 105 24.33 37.39 4.68
C ASP A 105 24.31 37.40 3.14
N LEU A 106 23.20 36.93 2.54
CA LEU A 106 22.62 37.52 1.32
C LEU A 106 21.10 37.23 1.30
N ASP A 107 20.29 38.26 1.10
CA ASP A 107 18.83 38.19 1.04
C ASP A 107 18.33 37.50 -0.24
N GLU A 108 17.33 36.62 -0.12
CA GLU A 108 16.29 36.45 -1.15
C GLU A 108 15.02 35.75 -0.59
N GLU A 109 13.94 36.52 -0.53
CA GLU A 109 12.51 36.15 -0.36
C GLU A 109 12.09 35.21 0.80
N GLU A 110 11.33 35.75 1.77
CA GLU A 110 10.52 34.93 2.68
C GLU A 110 9.44 34.15 1.90
N GLU A 111 9.71 32.88 1.55
CA GLU A 111 8.64 31.94 1.24
C GLU A 111 7.74 31.81 2.49
N VAL A 112 6.61 32.52 2.45
CA VAL A 112 5.54 32.38 3.45
C VAL A 112 5.14 30.92 3.49
N VAL A 113 5.57 30.20 4.54
CA VAL A 113 5.19 28.81 4.81
C VAL A 113 3.71 28.79 5.16
N THR A 114 2.87 28.85 4.12
CA THR A 114 1.44 28.64 4.28
C THR A 114 1.25 27.23 4.84
N PRO A 115 0.46 27.06 5.92
CA PRO A 115 0.19 25.72 6.44
C PRO A 115 -0.46 24.93 5.30
N LYS A 116 0.14 23.78 4.95
CA LYS A 116 -0.36 22.90 3.89
C LYS A 116 -1.86 22.73 4.10
N LYS A 117 -2.66 23.22 3.15
CA LYS A 117 -4.11 23.02 3.18
C LYS A 117 -4.34 21.53 2.96
N HIS A 118 -4.49 20.79 4.04
CA HIS A 118 -4.94 19.40 4.01
C HIS A 118 -6.17 19.31 3.11
N HIS A 119 -5.99 18.74 1.92
CA HIS A 119 -7.12 18.50 1.05
C HIS A 119 -8.01 17.51 1.79
N ARG A 120 -9.24 17.92 2.09
CA ARG A 120 -10.22 17.01 2.65
C ARG A 120 -10.42 15.89 1.63
N LEU A 121 -10.12 14.65 2.02
CA LEU A 121 -10.50 13.43 1.31
C LEU A 121 -11.93 13.59 0.79
N ARG A 122 -12.10 13.56 -0.54
CA ARG A 122 -13.41 13.72 -1.19
C ARG A 122 -14.38 12.62 -0.77
N ASP A 123 -13.85 11.40 -0.68
CA ASP A 123 -14.57 10.22 -0.26
C ASP A 123 -14.29 9.91 1.21
N ARG A 124 -15.31 9.42 1.92
CA ARG A 124 -15.14 8.95 3.30
C ARG A 124 -14.57 7.55 3.26
N ILE A 125 -13.31 7.41 3.62
CA ILE A 125 -12.60 6.13 3.64
C ILE A 125 -12.85 5.45 4.98
N TYR A 126 -13.07 4.14 4.96
CA TYR A 126 -13.36 3.30 6.10
C TYR A 126 -12.52 2.03 6.11
N LEU A 127 -12.14 1.61 7.31
CA LEU A 127 -11.80 0.24 7.61
C LEU A 127 -13.00 -0.42 8.31
N THR A 128 -13.69 -1.31 7.60
CA THR A 128 -14.85 -2.04 8.12
C THR A 128 -14.41 -3.38 8.69
N HIS A 129 -14.44 -3.52 10.02
CA HIS A 129 -14.22 -4.79 10.73
C HIS A 129 -15.45 -5.69 10.59
N ILE A 130 -15.26 -6.83 9.91
CA ILE A 130 -16.31 -7.82 9.62
C ILE A 130 -16.39 -8.79 10.79
N MET A 131 -17.43 -8.64 11.61
CA MET A 131 -17.68 -9.52 12.75
C MET A 131 -18.38 -10.81 12.31
N TRP A 132 -18.31 -11.86 13.15
CA TRP A 132 -19.00 -13.12 12.88
C TRP A 132 -20.54 -12.96 13.03
N PHE A 133 -21.29 -13.88 12.39
CA PHE A 133 -22.73 -13.78 12.16
C PHE A 133 -23.52 -13.46 13.44
N GLY A 134 -24.22 -12.32 13.43
CA GLY A 134 -25.06 -11.84 14.54
C GLY A 134 -24.53 -10.55 15.18
N LEU A 135 -23.23 -10.28 15.13
CA LEU A 135 -22.65 -9.01 15.58
C LEU A 135 -22.63 -7.96 14.45
N ARG A 136 -22.86 -6.70 14.81
CA ARG A 136 -22.78 -5.57 13.88
C ARG A 136 -21.32 -5.26 13.56
N ASN A 137 -21.00 -5.15 12.27
CA ASN A 137 -19.68 -4.69 11.82
C ASN A 137 -19.32 -3.33 12.42
N GLN A 138 -18.07 -3.16 12.82
CA GLN A 138 -17.53 -1.90 13.30
C GLN A 138 -16.85 -1.16 12.14
N LYS A 139 -17.15 0.13 11.96
CA LYS A 139 -16.50 0.96 10.93
C LYS A 139 -15.61 1.99 11.60
N TYR A 140 -14.36 2.05 11.17
CA TYR A 140 -13.40 3.07 11.59
C TYR A 140 -13.17 4.00 10.40
N GLN A 141 -13.48 5.29 10.55
CA GLN A 141 -13.19 6.27 9.51
C GLN A 141 -11.68 6.53 9.47
N LEU A 142 -11.10 6.49 8.27
CA LEU A 142 -9.69 6.78 8.03
C LEU A 142 -9.55 8.22 7.50
N PHE A 143 -8.37 8.79 7.75
CA PHE A 143 -7.99 10.15 7.36
C PHE A 143 -6.60 10.14 6.72
N GLU A 144 -6.22 11.26 6.10
CA GLU A 144 -4.85 11.49 5.60
C GLU A 144 -3.82 11.25 6.73
N GLY A 145 -2.67 10.67 6.37
CA GLY A 145 -1.61 10.28 7.30
C GLY A 145 -1.59 8.79 7.59
N THR A 146 -1.10 8.41 8.77
CA THR A 146 -0.90 7.00 9.18
C THR A 146 -1.88 6.62 10.28
N THR A 147 -2.66 5.55 10.08
CA THR A 147 -3.53 4.94 11.08
C THR A 147 -3.03 3.55 11.44
N THR A 148 -2.59 3.35 12.68
CA THR A 148 -2.10 2.06 13.19
C THR A 148 -3.24 1.14 13.66
N ILE A 149 -3.10 -0.15 13.41
CA ILE A 149 -4.09 -1.18 13.75
C ILE A 149 -3.41 -2.31 14.52
N GLY A 150 -4.04 -2.72 15.62
CA GLY A 150 -3.55 -3.85 16.40
C GLY A 150 -4.53 -4.33 17.47
N ARG A 151 -4.12 -5.37 18.19
CA ARG A 151 -4.86 -5.89 19.34
C ARG A 151 -4.91 -4.84 20.44
N TYR A 152 -6.04 -4.75 21.13
CA TYR A 152 -6.18 -3.90 22.31
C TYR A 152 -5.13 -4.25 23.37
N ASP A 153 -4.40 -3.24 23.81
CA ASP A 153 -3.36 -3.31 24.83
C ASP A 153 -3.34 -1.94 25.55
N GLU A 154 -3.15 -1.95 26.87
CA GLU A 154 -3.17 -0.71 27.67
C GLU A 154 -1.84 0.06 27.62
N ILE A 155 -0.76 -0.59 27.16
CA ILE A 155 0.60 -0.03 27.11
C ILE A 155 0.98 0.28 25.66
N ASP A 156 0.90 -0.71 24.76
CA ASP A 156 1.26 -0.59 23.35
C ASP A 156 0.05 -0.23 22.47
N ILE A 157 -0.52 0.96 22.71
CA ILE A 157 -1.72 1.45 22.01
C ILE A 157 -1.53 1.59 20.50
N SER A 158 -2.62 1.32 19.75
CA SER A 158 -2.79 1.61 18.32
C SER A 158 -4.00 2.55 18.13
N ASP A 159 -4.10 3.22 16.98
CA ASP A 159 -5.22 4.13 16.67
C ASP A 159 -6.56 3.35 16.54
N ILE A 160 -6.50 2.16 15.93
CA ILE A 160 -7.60 1.20 15.87
C ILE A 160 -7.21 -0.03 16.72
N MET A 161 -7.83 -0.16 17.89
CA MET A 161 -7.63 -1.28 18.80
C MET A 161 -8.76 -2.31 18.73
N ILE A 162 -8.39 -3.56 18.45
CA ILE A 162 -9.31 -4.68 18.26
C ILE A 162 -9.31 -5.58 19.50
N ARG A 163 -10.49 -5.79 20.09
CA ARG A 163 -10.66 -6.64 21.28
C ARG A 163 -11.07 -8.06 20.88
N GLY A 164 -10.56 -9.06 21.59
CA GLY A 164 -10.99 -10.46 21.47
C GLY A 164 -10.26 -11.31 20.43
N ASP A 165 -9.24 -10.77 19.74
CA ASP A 165 -8.36 -11.55 18.85
C ASP A 165 -6.92 -11.54 19.36
N GLU A 166 -6.60 -12.50 20.23
CA GLU A 166 -5.23 -12.72 20.75
C GLU A 166 -4.21 -13.16 19.68
N THR A 167 -4.68 -13.50 18.47
CA THR A 167 -3.78 -13.77 17.34
C THR A 167 -3.39 -12.49 16.57
N MET A 168 -3.97 -11.34 16.90
CA MET A 168 -3.51 -10.05 16.39
C MET A 168 -2.32 -9.53 17.22
N SER A 169 -1.29 -9.02 16.57
CA SER A 169 -0.18 -8.32 17.25
C SER A 169 -0.63 -6.93 17.71
N ARG A 170 -0.09 -6.46 18.85
CA ARG A 170 -0.43 -5.17 19.49
C ARG A 170 -0.27 -3.96 18.55
N LYS A 171 0.70 -4.04 17.64
CA LYS A 171 0.85 -3.18 16.45
C LYS A 171 1.07 -4.10 15.24
N SER A 172 0.00 -4.46 14.54
CA SER A 172 0.05 -5.42 13.44
C SER A 172 0.37 -4.75 12.11
N ALA A 173 -0.34 -3.67 11.79
CA ALA A 173 -0.22 -2.98 10.52
C ALA A 173 -0.52 -1.49 10.68
N ALA A 174 -0.20 -0.72 9.65
CA ALA A 174 -0.67 0.64 9.50
C ALA A 174 -1.29 0.83 8.11
N ILE A 175 -2.38 1.59 8.05
CA ILE A 175 -2.90 2.15 6.79
C ILE A 175 -2.27 3.53 6.64
N ILE A 176 -1.64 3.77 5.49
CA ILE A 176 -1.01 5.03 5.12
C ILE A 176 -1.85 5.60 3.98
N ILE A 177 -2.32 6.84 4.15
CA ILE A 177 -3.08 7.62 3.18
C ILE A 177 -2.27 8.88 2.88
N GLU A 178 -1.67 8.94 1.71
CA GLU A 178 -0.79 10.03 1.27
C GLU A 178 -1.41 10.76 0.07
N GLU A 179 -1.24 12.08 -0.02
CA GLU A 179 -1.60 12.86 -1.21
C GLU A 179 -0.34 13.21 -2.03
N GLU A 180 -0.36 12.91 -3.33
CA GLU A 180 0.62 13.40 -4.32
C GLU A 180 -0.16 13.98 -5.52
N ASP A 181 0.08 15.25 -5.87
CA ASP A 181 -0.57 15.95 -6.99
C ASP A 181 -2.13 15.88 -7.01
N GLY A 182 -2.79 15.85 -5.84
CA GLY A 182 -4.25 15.73 -5.73
C GLY A 182 -4.79 14.29 -5.89
N ILE A 183 -3.92 13.30 -6.00
CA ILE A 183 -4.23 11.87 -6.03
C ILE A 183 -3.90 11.29 -4.65
N TYR A 184 -4.76 10.41 -4.13
CA TYR A 184 -4.51 9.73 -2.86
C TYR A 184 -4.01 8.30 -3.08
N ASP A 185 -2.85 8.00 -2.52
CA ASP A 185 -2.28 6.67 -2.42
C ASP A 185 -2.76 6.00 -1.12
N TYR A 186 -3.21 4.74 -1.20
CA TYR A 186 -3.58 3.93 -0.03
C TYR A 186 -2.63 2.74 0.10
N LYS A 187 -1.94 2.62 1.23
CA LYS A 187 -0.94 1.56 1.48
C LYS A 187 -1.21 0.85 2.81
N LEU A 188 -1.09 -0.47 2.82
CA LEU A 188 -0.95 -1.27 4.05
C LEU A 188 0.53 -1.54 4.29
N LYS A 189 1.06 -1.05 5.42
CA LYS A 189 2.38 -1.43 5.93
C LYS A 189 2.22 -2.49 7.01
N VAL A 190 2.91 -3.62 6.89
CA VAL A 190 3.04 -4.56 8.00
C VAL A 190 4.11 -4.02 8.96
N LEU A 191 3.74 -3.87 10.23
CA LEU A 191 4.66 -3.46 11.29
C LEU A 191 5.38 -4.72 11.80
N ASN A 192 5.56 -4.86 13.12
CA ASN A 192 6.21 -6.03 13.73
C ASN A 192 5.18 -7.13 14.04
N ALA A 193 4.48 -7.60 13.00
CA ALA A 193 3.43 -8.61 13.13
C ALA A 193 4.01 -10.03 13.17
N THR A 194 4.03 -10.62 14.37
CA THR A 194 4.43 -12.04 14.58
C THR A 194 3.48 -13.00 13.86
N ASN A 195 2.20 -12.62 13.77
CA ASN A 195 1.14 -13.44 13.19
C ASN A 195 0.81 -12.99 11.75
N LYS A 196 0.09 -13.86 11.03
CA LYS A 196 -0.17 -13.70 9.60
C LYS A 196 -0.96 -12.42 9.29
N VAL A 197 -0.42 -11.61 8.39
CA VAL A 197 -1.12 -10.52 7.70
C VAL A 197 -1.34 -10.88 6.23
N THR A 198 -2.55 -10.67 5.71
CA THR A 198 -2.84 -10.82 4.27
C THR A 198 -3.73 -9.71 3.73
N VAL A 199 -3.53 -9.37 2.46
CA VAL A 199 -4.50 -8.64 1.62
C VAL A 199 -4.98 -9.60 0.54
N ASN A 200 -6.29 -9.74 0.35
CA ASN A 200 -6.92 -10.63 -0.66
C ASN A 200 -6.33 -12.06 -0.66
N ASN A 201 -6.10 -12.61 0.54
CA ASN A 201 -5.44 -13.90 0.81
C ASN A 201 -3.92 -13.98 0.49
N GLN A 202 -3.32 -12.98 -0.16
CA GLN A 202 -1.88 -12.88 -0.35
C GLN A 202 -1.19 -12.45 0.95
N ARG A 203 -0.20 -13.22 1.42
CA ARG A 203 0.58 -12.89 2.61
C ARG A 203 1.52 -11.72 2.33
N ILE A 204 1.42 -10.68 3.15
CA ILE A 204 2.37 -9.57 3.18
C ILE A 204 3.43 -9.90 4.25
N LYS A 205 4.70 -9.63 3.95
CA LYS A 205 5.81 -9.88 4.88
C LYS A 205 5.94 -8.75 5.89
N GLU A 206 6.52 -9.05 7.05
CA GLU A 206 6.89 -8.06 8.07
C GLU A 206 7.75 -6.94 7.47
N GLY A 207 7.54 -5.70 7.92
CA GLY A 207 8.22 -4.50 7.41
C GLY A 207 7.92 -4.14 5.94
N SER A 208 7.12 -4.93 5.23
CA SER A 208 6.78 -4.69 3.81
C SER A 208 5.49 -3.90 3.66
N GLU A 209 5.37 -3.22 2.52
CA GLU A 209 4.23 -2.41 2.14
C GLU A 209 3.52 -2.99 0.90
N THR A 210 2.22 -2.74 0.80
CA THR A 210 1.41 -3.08 -0.38
C THR A 210 0.32 -2.03 -0.57
N TYR A 211 -0.07 -1.79 -1.81
CA TYR A 211 -1.18 -0.88 -2.13
C TYR A 211 -2.53 -1.51 -1.79
N LEU A 212 -3.54 -0.69 -1.53
CA LEU A 212 -4.92 -1.10 -1.24
C LEU A 212 -5.90 -0.49 -2.24
N ASP A 213 -6.79 -1.33 -2.77
CA ASP A 213 -7.94 -0.93 -3.58
C ASP A 213 -9.24 -1.02 -2.75
N PHE A 214 -10.24 -0.19 -3.07
CA PHE A 214 -11.55 -0.27 -2.40
C PHE A 214 -12.23 -1.62 -2.70
N GLY A 215 -12.62 -2.33 -1.64
CA GLY A 215 -13.11 -3.70 -1.70
C GLY A 215 -12.15 -4.71 -1.08
N ASP A 216 -10.87 -4.35 -0.91
CA ASP A 216 -9.83 -5.25 -0.43
C ASP A 216 -10.12 -5.84 0.95
N ILE A 217 -9.87 -7.14 1.06
CA ILE A 217 -10.04 -7.90 2.29
C ILE A 217 -8.69 -8.06 2.98
N ILE A 218 -8.54 -7.38 4.12
CA ILE A 218 -7.36 -7.43 4.97
C ILE A 218 -7.63 -8.42 6.11
N ILE A 219 -6.68 -9.30 6.43
CA ILE A 219 -6.74 -10.17 7.61
C ILE A 219 -5.52 -9.89 8.47
N LEU A 220 -5.76 -9.59 9.75
CA LEU A 220 -4.75 -9.38 10.79
C LEU A 220 -5.02 -10.40 11.89
N GLY A 221 -4.16 -11.41 12.06
CA GLY A 221 -4.48 -12.54 12.94
C GLY A 221 -5.66 -13.34 12.39
N ASN A 222 -6.77 -13.38 13.13
CA ASN A 222 -8.04 -13.98 12.73
C ASN A 222 -9.10 -12.91 12.36
N SER A 223 -8.87 -11.65 12.73
CA SER A 223 -9.78 -10.54 12.47
C SER A 223 -9.78 -10.15 11.00
N LYS A 224 -10.98 -9.96 10.44
CA LYS A 224 -11.19 -9.70 9.01
C LYS A 224 -11.70 -8.27 8.82
N PHE A 225 -11.01 -7.50 7.99
CA PHE A 225 -11.37 -6.14 7.63
C PHE A 225 -11.65 -6.05 6.14
N LYS A 226 -12.43 -5.04 5.77
CA LYS A 226 -12.59 -4.56 4.40
C LYS A 226 -12.18 -3.10 4.34
N PHE A 227 -11.36 -2.74 3.36
CA PHE A 227 -11.08 -1.34 3.04
C PHE A 227 -12.17 -0.86 2.08
N ASP A 228 -12.98 0.12 2.48
CA ASP A 228 -14.12 0.61 1.69
C ASP A 228 -14.42 2.10 1.87
N ASN A 229 -15.36 2.62 1.08
CA ASN A 229 -15.77 4.02 1.05
C ASN A 229 -17.31 4.20 1.21
N HIS A 230 -17.99 3.18 1.75
CA HIS A 230 -19.45 3.08 1.86
C HIS A 230 -19.85 2.30 3.12
#